data_AF-A0A7S0TJC6-F1
#
_entry.id   AF-A0A7S0TJC6-F1
#
_cell.length_a   1.000
_cell.length_b   1.000
_cell.length_c   1.000
_cell.angle_alpha   90.00
_cell.angle_beta   90.00
_cell.angle_gamma   90.00
#
_symmetry.space_group_name_H-M   'P 1'
#
loop_
_entity.id
_entity.type
_entity.pdbx_description
1 polymer ?
#
loop_
_entity_poly.entity_id
_entity_poly.type
_entity_poly.pdbx_seq_one_letter_code
_entity_poly.pdbx_strand_id
1 'polypeptide(L)'
;RRAPGGSGWPIVVTEFGTDTDRAPWWQHTIRYVAEHPEAISGWAYWAIDGAKHQTEGDRGYYINETYGLLLSDYEGVRQPETLSRLETVGLDPMTSPLRGWRGGRDRKGP
;
A
#
# COMPACT_ATOMS: atom_id res chain seq x y z
N ARG A 1 9.86 28.19 21.88
CA ARG A 1 9.87 26.75 21.53
C ARG A 1 9.10 26.62 20.22
N ARG A 2 9.74 26.17 19.12
CA ARG A 2 9.28 26.02 17.72
C ARG A 2 8.17 26.99 17.23
N ALA A 3 8.50 27.84 16.25
CA ALA A 3 7.53 28.69 15.58
C ALA A 3 6.43 27.86 14.86
N PRO A 4 5.19 28.36 14.77
CA PRO A 4 4.08 27.71 14.08
C PRO A 4 4.34 27.81 12.56
N GLY A 5 4.56 26.68 11.90
CA GLY A 5 5.04 26.66 10.52
C GLY A 5 4.54 25.43 9.78
N GLY A 6 3.38 25.59 9.16
CA GLY A 6 2.70 24.58 8.36
C GLY A 6 1.20 24.87 8.37
N SER A 7 0.74 25.88 7.64
CA SER A 7 -0.67 26.04 7.28
C SER A 7 -1.07 25.00 6.22
N GLY A 8 -0.64 23.76 6.42
CA GLY A 8 -0.89 22.66 5.50
C GLY A 8 -2.24 22.07 5.83
N TRP A 9 -3.10 21.98 4.82
CA TRP A 9 -4.29 21.12 4.91
C TRP A 9 -3.84 19.68 5.14
N PRO A 10 -4.54 18.90 5.98
CA PRO A 10 -4.23 17.50 6.16
C PRO A 10 -4.34 16.78 4.82
N ILE A 11 -3.28 16.06 4.44
CA ILE A 11 -3.30 15.20 3.25
C ILE A 11 -3.67 13.80 3.71
N VAL A 12 -4.69 13.22 3.08
CA VAL A 12 -5.13 11.85 3.31
C VAL A 12 -5.08 11.12 1.97
N VAL A 13 -4.43 9.95 1.94
CA VAL A 13 -4.41 9.07 0.77
C VAL A 13 -5.59 8.12 0.89
N THR A 14 -6.69 8.40 0.19
CA THR A 14 -7.96 7.70 0.41
C THR A 14 -8.14 6.43 -0.40
N GLU A 15 -7.47 6.32 -1.55
CA GLU A 15 -7.57 5.17 -2.42
C GLU A 15 -6.20 4.86 -3.02
N PHE A 16 -5.65 3.72 -2.63
CA PHE A 16 -4.48 3.12 -3.24
C PHE A 16 -4.53 1.61 -2.99
N GLY A 17 -4.03 0.83 -3.94
CA GLY A 17 -4.10 -0.63 -3.92
C GLY A 17 -3.09 -1.20 -4.90
N THR A 18 -2.71 -2.46 -4.72
CA THR A 18 -1.77 -3.16 -5.61
C THR A 18 -2.21 -4.60 -5.77
N ASP A 19 -1.98 -5.17 -6.95
CA ASP A 19 -2.13 -6.59 -7.23
C ASP A 19 -0.85 -7.38 -6.88
N THR A 20 0.23 -6.67 -6.52
CA THR A 20 1.51 -7.29 -6.20
C THR A 20 2.42 -6.44 -5.31
N ASP A 21 2.95 -7.04 -4.23
CA ASP A 21 3.95 -6.37 -3.37
C ASP A 21 5.33 -6.17 -4.06
N ARG A 22 5.51 -6.75 -5.25
CA ARG A 22 6.78 -6.67 -6.01
C ARG A 22 6.88 -5.42 -6.87
N ALA A 23 5.78 -4.69 -7.05
CA ALA A 23 5.77 -3.49 -7.86
C ALA A 23 6.67 -2.40 -7.24
N PRO A 24 7.68 -1.87 -7.95
CA PRO A 24 8.57 -0.85 -7.39
C PRO A 24 7.82 0.41 -6.93
N TRP A 25 6.79 0.82 -7.69
CA TRP A 25 5.97 1.97 -7.33
C TRP A 25 5.23 1.74 -6.01
N TRP A 26 4.73 0.52 -5.76
CA TRP A 26 4.04 0.18 -4.53
C TRP A 26 4.97 0.27 -3.32
N GLN A 27 6.17 -0.29 -3.44
CA GLN A 27 7.19 -0.22 -2.40
C GLN A 27 7.60 1.23 -2.10
N HIS A 28 7.69 2.07 -3.12
CA HIS A 28 7.95 3.50 -2.95
C HIS A 28 6.79 4.23 -2.28
N THR A 29 5.55 3.94 -2.64
CA THR A 29 4.35 4.51 -2.02
C THR A 29 4.28 4.17 -0.53
N ILE A 30 4.40 2.89 -0.17
CA ILE A 30 4.40 2.45 1.23
C ILE A 30 5.51 3.14 2.02
N ARG A 31 6.72 3.17 1.47
CA ARG A 31 7.86 3.83 2.12
C ARG A 31 7.58 5.32 2.31
N TYR A 32 7.08 6.01 1.29
CA TYR A 32 6.79 7.44 1.37
C TYR A 32 5.76 7.76 2.44
N VAL A 33 4.65 7.01 2.49
CA VAL A 33 3.62 7.20 3.52
C VAL A 33 4.17 6.93 4.92
N ALA A 34 5.05 5.93 5.08
CA ALA A 34 5.66 5.60 6.37
C ALA A 34 6.75 6.60 6.82
N GLU A 35 7.54 7.15 5.90
CA GLU A 35 8.66 8.05 6.20
C GLU A 35 8.24 9.52 6.37
N HIS A 36 7.03 9.89 5.95
CA HIS A 36 6.51 11.26 6.00
C HIS A 36 5.22 11.43 6.82
N PRO A 37 5.17 11.00 8.09
CA PRO A 37 3.99 11.18 8.95
C PRO A 37 3.64 12.66 9.21
N GLU A 38 4.59 13.57 9.00
CA GLU A 38 4.35 15.02 9.04
C GLU A 38 3.60 15.56 7.81
N ALA A 39 3.66 14.85 6.68
CA ALA A 39 3.03 15.25 5.43
C ALA A 39 1.71 14.50 5.17
N ILE A 40 1.64 13.22 5.54
CA ILE A 40 0.46 12.37 5.36
C ILE A 40 -0.22 12.15 6.70
N SER A 41 -1.41 12.73 6.87
CA SER A 41 -2.18 12.68 8.11
C SER A 41 -2.99 11.39 8.26
N GLY A 42 -3.17 10.62 7.18
CA GLY A 42 -3.89 9.36 7.21
C GLY A 42 -3.92 8.68 5.85
N TRP A 43 -4.37 7.43 5.83
CA TRP A 43 -4.48 6.64 4.61
C TRP A 43 -5.63 5.61 4.72
N ALA A 44 -6.16 5.21 3.58
CA ALA A 44 -7.13 4.11 3.45
C ALA A 44 -6.77 3.27 2.21
N TYR A 45 -6.75 1.95 2.39
CA TYR A 45 -6.41 1.00 1.33
C TYR A 45 -7.69 0.49 0.63
N TRP A 46 -7.60 0.29 -0.69
CA TRP A 46 -8.67 -0.31 -1.50
C TRP A 46 -8.81 -1.82 -1.19
N ALA A 47 -9.54 -2.16 -0.12
CA ALA A 47 -9.54 -3.54 0.41
C ALA A 47 -10.42 -4.52 -0.39
N ILE A 48 -11.48 -4.02 -1.01
CA ILE A 48 -12.49 -4.81 -1.72
C ILE A 48 -12.15 -4.79 -3.22
N ASP A 49 -12.24 -5.93 -3.88
CA ASP A 49 -12.20 -6.02 -5.35
C ASP A 49 -13.22 -5.06 -5.99
N GLY A 50 -12.76 -4.09 -6.77
CA GLY A 50 -13.61 -3.15 -7.50
C GLY A 50 -14.27 -3.86 -8.67
N ALA A 51 -15.59 -3.75 -8.72
CA ALA A 51 -16.42 -4.51 -9.64
C ALA A 51 -15.92 -4.48 -11.11
N LYS A 52 -15.55 -5.68 -11.59
CA LYS A 52 -16.01 -6.28 -12.86
C LYS A 52 -16.30 -5.29 -14.00
N HIS A 53 -15.27 -4.79 -14.67
CA HIS A 53 -15.49 -4.25 -16.01
C HIS A 53 -15.80 -5.39 -16.98
N GLN A 54 -16.96 -5.34 -17.63
CA GLN A 54 -17.13 -6.03 -18.91
C GLN A 54 -16.32 -5.23 -19.93
N THR A 55 -15.26 -5.82 -20.46
CA THR A 55 -14.63 -5.26 -21.65
C THR A 55 -15.62 -5.40 -22.80
N GLU A 56 -15.99 -4.29 -23.42
CA GLU A 56 -16.87 -4.27 -24.59
C GLU A 56 -16.22 -5.10 -25.71
N GLY A 57 -16.72 -6.32 -25.92
CA GLY A 57 -16.18 -7.26 -26.91
C GLY A 57 -15.96 -8.69 -26.40
N ASP A 58 -15.85 -8.90 -25.08
CA ASP A 58 -15.69 -10.24 -24.50
C ASP A 58 -17.02 -10.79 -23.97
N ARG A 59 -17.39 -11.97 -24.46
CA ARG A 59 -18.69 -12.65 -24.25
C ARG A 59 -18.90 -13.16 -22.82
N GLY A 60 -18.90 -12.27 -21.84
CA GLY A 60 -19.26 -12.59 -20.45
C GLY A 60 -18.11 -13.05 -19.56
N TYR A 61 -16.85 -12.79 -19.94
CA TYR A 61 -15.72 -13.00 -19.03
C TYR A 61 -15.49 -11.74 -18.19
N TYR A 62 -15.78 -11.86 -16.91
CA TYR A 62 -15.44 -10.85 -15.92
C TYR A 62 -13.94 -10.89 -15.65
N ILE A 63 -13.24 -9.76 -15.85
CA ILE A 63 -11.87 -9.63 -15.35
C ILE A 63 -11.97 -9.46 -13.83
N ASN A 64 -11.34 -10.36 -13.09
CA ASN A 64 -11.22 -10.31 -11.63
C ASN A 64 -10.27 -9.16 -11.27
N GLU A 65 -10.74 -8.10 -10.61
CA GLU A 65 -9.85 -6.99 -10.22
C GLU A 65 -9.04 -7.44 -9.01
N THR A 66 -7.71 -7.51 -9.17
CA THR A 66 -6.85 -8.15 -8.16
C THR A 66 -6.18 -7.17 -7.21
N TYR A 67 -6.54 -5.88 -7.29
CA TYR A 67 -5.99 -4.82 -6.44
C TYR A 67 -6.50 -4.86 -4.99
N GLY A 68 -7.55 -5.63 -4.70
CA GLY A 68 -8.12 -5.79 -3.36
C GLY A 68 -7.30 -6.71 -2.44
N LEU A 69 -7.39 -6.45 -1.13
CA LEU A 69 -6.79 -7.30 -0.09
C LEU A 69 -7.58 -8.57 0.18
N LEU A 70 -8.89 -8.56 -0.07
CA LEU A 70 -9.76 -9.68 0.27
C LEU A 70 -9.95 -10.64 -0.90
N LEU A 71 -10.20 -11.91 -0.57
CA LEU A 71 -10.77 -12.87 -1.49
C LEU A 71 -12.19 -12.44 -1.88
N SER A 72 -12.71 -12.99 -2.97
CA SER A 72 -14.06 -12.66 -3.47
C SER A 72 -15.19 -13.08 -2.54
N ASP A 73 -14.92 -13.98 -1.60
CA ASP A 73 -15.84 -14.35 -0.52
C ASP A 73 -15.86 -13.32 0.62
N TYR A 74 -14.92 -12.37 0.62
CA TYR A 74 -14.70 -11.39 1.68
C TYR A 74 -14.36 -11.98 3.05
N GLU A 75 -14.05 -13.28 3.11
CA GLU A 75 -13.72 -14.00 4.35
C GLU A 75 -12.21 -14.21 4.50
N GLY A 76 -11.49 -14.34 3.38
CA GLY A 76 -10.04 -14.54 3.37
C GLY A 76 -9.24 -13.32 2.91
N VAL A 77 -7.96 -13.30 3.29
CA VAL A 77 -6.97 -12.34 2.79
C VAL A 77 -6.31 -12.93 1.54
N ARG A 78 -6.42 -12.21 0.42
CA ARG A 78 -5.83 -12.57 -0.87
C ARG A 78 -4.32 -12.34 -0.91
N GLN A 79 -3.86 -11.24 -0.29
CA GLN A 79 -2.46 -10.81 -0.31
C GLN A 79 -1.92 -10.61 1.11
N PRO A 80 -1.53 -11.69 1.82
CA PRO A 80 -1.06 -11.61 3.20
C PRO A 80 0.22 -10.77 3.33
N GLU A 81 1.11 -10.76 2.32
CA GLU A 81 2.33 -9.96 2.33
C GLU A 81 2.01 -8.45 2.28
N THR A 82 1.06 -8.07 1.42
CA THR A 82 0.58 -6.69 1.31
C THR A 82 -0.07 -6.23 2.62
N LEU A 83 -0.89 -7.08 3.25
CA LEU A 83 -1.47 -6.81 4.57
C LEU A 83 -0.39 -6.61 5.63
N SER A 84 0.56 -7.55 5.73
CA SER A 84 1.65 -7.47 6.71
C SER A 84 2.47 -6.18 6.54
N ARG A 85 2.65 -5.72 5.30
CA ARG A 85 3.34 -4.45 5.04
C ARG A 85 2.50 -3.24 5.45
N LEU A 86 1.20 -3.23 5.16
CA LEU A 86 0.29 -2.16 5.58
C LEU A 86 0.21 -2.02 7.10
N GLU A 87 0.27 -3.12 7.85
CA GLU A 87 0.34 -3.12 9.32
C GLU A 87 1.55 -2.36 9.87
N THR A 88 2.60 -2.17 9.06
CA THR A 88 3.78 -1.39 9.45
C THR A 88 3.68 0.11 9.14
N VAL A 89 2.69 0.53 8.35
CA VAL A 89 2.51 1.92 7.91
C VAL A 89 1.79 2.71 9.01
N GLY A 90 2.47 3.69 9.58
CA GLY A 90 1.93 4.50 10.68
C GLY A 90 2.25 3.98 12.08
N LEU A 91 2.98 2.86 12.20
CA LEU A 91 3.72 2.57 13.43
C LEU A 91 4.82 3.63 13.61
N ASP A 92 5.03 4.09 14.84
CA ASP A 92 6.09 5.05 15.17
C ASP A 92 7.41 4.60 14.51
N PRO A 93 8.17 5.50 13.83
CA PRO A 93 9.47 5.19 13.26
C PRO A 93 10.44 4.45 14.20
N MET A 94 10.27 4.60 15.51
CA MET A 94 11.05 3.91 16.56
C MET A 94 10.60 2.45 16.77
N THR A 95 9.41 2.08 16.32
CA THR A 95 8.80 0.75 16.45
C THR A 95 8.62 0.03 15.10
N SER A 96 8.80 0.73 13.98
CA SER A 96 8.61 0.14 12.65
C SER A 96 9.77 -0.82 12.28
N PRO A 97 9.47 -2.10 11.95
CA PRO A 97 10.49 -3.07 11.52
C PRO A 97 11.11 -2.73 10.15
N LEU A 98 10.53 -1.77 9.40
CA LEU A 98 11.05 -1.34 8.09
C LEU A 98 12.38 -0.58 8.16
N ARG A 99 12.82 -0.13 9.34
CA ARG A 99 14.12 0.53 9.54
C ARG A 99 15.32 -0.38 9.19
N GLY A 100 15.10 -1.70 9.11
CA GLY A 100 16.11 -2.70 8.73
C GLY A 100 16.05 -3.17 7.28
N TRP A 101 15.03 -2.79 6.49
CA TRP A 101 14.86 -3.29 5.12
C TRP A 101 15.82 -2.57 4.16
N ARG A 102 17.06 -3.06 4.08
CA ARG A 102 17.95 -2.76 2.96
C ARG A 102 17.49 -3.63 1.80
N GLY A 103 16.70 -3.06 0.90
CA GLY A 103 16.27 -3.69 -0.34
C GLY A 103 17.41 -4.50 -0.97
N GLY A 104 17.10 -5.77 -1.26
CA GLY A 104 18.04 -6.79 -1.68
C GLY A 104 19.07 -6.27 -2.67
N ARG A 105 20.30 -6.09 -2.17
CA ARG A 105 21.51 -6.20 -2.98
C ARG A 105 22.30 -7.34 -2.40
N ASP A 106 21.92 -8.55 -2.78
CA ASP A 106 22.82 -9.68 -2.77
C ASP A 106 23.96 -9.35 -3.74
N ARG A 107 25.02 -8.75 -3.22
CA ARG A 107 26.31 -8.79 -3.88
C ARG A 107 26.81 -10.22 -3.76
N LYS A 108 26.59 -11.03 -4.80
CA LYS A 108 27.42 -12.21 -5.03
C LYS A 108 28.84 -11.72 -5.37
N GLY A 109 29.78 -11.91 -4.46
CA GLY A 109 31.20 -12.10 -4.78
C GLY A 109 31.48 -13.61 -4.89
N PRO A 110 32.68 -14.04 -5.33
CA PRO A 110 33.92 -13.29 -5.47
C PRO A 110 34.14 -12.64 -6.84
#